data_AF-A0A7Y5T6R5-F1
#
_entry.id   AF-A0A7Y5T6R5-F1
#
_cell.length_a   1.000
_cell.length_b   1.000
_cell.length_c   1.000
_cell.angle_alpha   90.00
_cell.angle_beta   90.00
_cell.angle_gamma   90.00
#
_symmetry.space_group_name_H-M   'P 1'
#
loop_
_entity.id
_entity.type
_entity.pdbx_description
1 polymer ?
#
loop_
_entity_poly.entity_id
_entity_poly.type
_entity_poly.pdbx_seq_one_letter_code
_entity_poly.pdbx_strand_id
1 'polypeptide(L)'
;MEKRNNLRMALLAAVLGGLIAVGAASPASAHEERPAGFPDGTGRRPTYAGLDNPDHRVVCTSDSERRIQAMPAGALRTRNLELLAECRYGSIQTAVNSVRKRHTSVYVLPGRYTESHWANLKRSSYCSHLASQSDDPLPVSEYIGSLTDPDSGSRPTDPIALSYADQRRCPHNLNLIAIMGDSTPRNDSIHCDSRLCGTQVVGTGASQGDVVIDNRFTKLNAIRADRAGGVLFRNFTVQQAEFNALYVMETDGFVVDRVTARGNDEYGILAFASDHGLIQRSDAYYNGDSGIYPGSGSDLNADNESFEPVRYAIEIRDNRSHHNTLGYSGTAGNSIHAHDNDFYDNATGISTDSLFPGHPGLPQDHARWDHNRIYRNNENWYTKYVDTGVCDKPMADRGYINGTVCPVVPVPVGTGLLIAGGNYDSTDHNWIYDNWRFGTMQFWVPSPLRDEYDPTKLYDTSNHNHSVGNQMGLTPSGAKQHNGLDFWWDDEGVGNCWEDNTSSRGTPTDNFLVDPASCADGGSVQSPGAAVKDAGFLSCSQYDRSDPTFRHPPACSWFDSPSRPTDDAGTPAGPLTLSADHPDARRPGGDVLGGANLLTFGVGVLA
;
A
#
# COMPACT_ATOMS: atom_id res chain seq x y z
N MET A 1 -41.43 -7.40 -33.78
CA MET A 1 -40.15 -7.14 -34.47
C MET A 1 -39.45 -5.91 -33.89
N GLU A 2 -40.17 -4.87 -33.47
CA GLU A 2 -39.64 -3.68 -32.75
C GLU A 2 -38.94 -3.97 -31.40
N LYS A 3 -39.49 -4.85 -30.55
CA LYS A 3 -38.89 -5.15 -29.23
C LYS A 3 -37.49 -5.77 -29.29
N ARG A 4 -37.13 -6.44 -30.39
CA ARG A 4 -35.79 -7.04 -30.60
C ARG A 4 -34.75 -6.04 -31.12
N ASN A 5 -35.19 -4.93 -31.72
CA ASN A 5 -34.30 -3.85 -32.16
C ASN A 5 -33.95 -2.89 -31.02
N ASN A 6 -34.90 -2.62 -30.11
CA ASN A 6 -34.64 -1.75 -28.96
C ASN A 6 -33.65 -2.38 -27.98
N LEU A 7 -33.68 -3.71 -27.80
CA LEU A 7 -32.71 -4.43 -26.97
C LEU A 7 -31.30 -4.45 -27.59
N ARG A 8 -31.20 -4.52 -28.92
CA ARG A 8 -29.92 -4.45 -29.64
C ARG A 8 -29.32 -3.05 -29.65
N MET A 9 -30.14 -2.01 -29.73
CA MET A 9 -29.68 -0.62 -29.62
C MET A 9 -29.26 -0.25 -28.19
N ALA A 10 -29.95 -0.76 -27.17
CA ALA A 10 -29.55 -0.59 -25.77
C ALA A 10 -28.22 -1.29 -25.46
N LEU A 11 -28.02 -2.52 -25.97
CA LEU A 11 -26.72 -3.21 -25.85
C LEU A 11 -25.59 -2.49 -26.60
N LEU A 12 -25.85 -1.98 -27.81
CA LEU A 12 -24.82 -1.23 -28.55
C LEU A 12 -24.46 0.08 -27.85
N ALA A 13 -25.42 0.75 -27.22
CA ALA A 13 -25.20 1.98 -26.47
C ALA A 13 -24.45 1.73 -25.14
N ALA A 14 -24.68 0.59 -24.48
CA ALA A 14 -23.93 0.19 -23.29
C ALA A 14 -22.48 -0.21 -23.64
N VAL A 15 -22.28 -0.94 -24.73
CA VAL A 15 -20.94 -1.30 -25.22
C VAL A 15 -20.17 -0.07 -25.71
N LEU A 16 -20.81 0.85 -26.46
CA LEU A 16 -20.16 2.13 -26.83
C LEU A 16 -19.97 3.06 -25.63
N GLY A 17 -20.87 3.07 -24.65
CA GLY A 17 -20.75 3.89 -23.44
C GLY A 17 -19.57 3.47 -22.58
N GLY A 18 -19.36 2.16 -22.40
CA GLY A 18 -18.18 1.61 -21.72
C GLY A 18 -16.88 1.88 -22.50
N LEU A 19 -16.90 1.72 -23.83
CA LEU A 19 -15.71 1.96 -24.68
C LEU A 19 -15.30 3.43 -24.78
N ILE A 20 -16.25 4.38 -24.74
CA ILE A 20 -15.95 5.82 -24.84
C ILE A 20 -15.45 6.39 -23.50
N ALA A 21 -15.88 5.84 -22.36
CA ALA A 21 -15.38 6.25 -21.03
C ALA A 21 -13.96 5.72 -20.74
N VAL A 22 -13.59 4.56 -21.28
CA VAL A 22 -12.25 3.96 -21.08
C VAL A 22 -11.20 4.59 -22.01
N GLY A 23 -11.59 5.16 -23.15
CA GLY A 23 -10.65 5.67 -24.17
C GLY A 23 -9.81 6.90 -23.80
N ALA A 24 -9.92 7.43 -22.57
CA ALA A 24 -9.17 8.59 -22.10
C ALA A 24 -8.59 8.45 -20.68
N ALA A 25 -8.74 7.30 -20.03
CA ALA A 25 -8.06 7.04 -18.76
C ALA A 25 -6.67 6.51 -19.08
N SER A 26 -5.62 7.24 -18.69
CA SER A 26 -4.28 6.66 -18.58
C SER A 26 -4.37 5.49 -17.60
N PRO A 27 -3.67 4.36 -17.84
CA PRO A 27 -3.57 3.29 -16.85
C PRO A 27 -3.06 3.88 -15.52
N ALA A 28 -3.55 3.33 -14.40
CA ALA A 28 -3.00 3.68 -13.10
C ALA A 28 -1.59 3.11 -13.04
N SER A 29 -0.60 3.96 -12.81
CA SER A 29 0.78 3.53 -12.85
C SER A 29 1.29 3.17 -11.47
N ALA A 30 1.88 2.00 -11.37
CA ALA A 30 2.58 1.58 -10.17
C ALA A 30 3.96 2.22 -10.13
N HIS A 31 4.53 2.25 -8.94
CA HIS A 31 5.97 2.40 -8.83
C HIS A 31 6.67 1.24 -9.57
N GLU A 32 7.54 1.56 -10.52
CA GLU A 32 8.43 0.63 -11.21
C GLU A 32 9.26 -0.24 -10.24
N GLU A 33 8.91 -1.52 -10.18
CA GLU A 33 9.71 -2.57 -9.56
C GLU A 33 10.37 -3.43 -10.62
N ARG A 34 11.48 -4.10 -10.27
CA ARG A 34 12.04 -5.11 -11.16
C ARG A 34 11.02 -6.25 -11.31
N PRO A 35 10.94 -6.93 -12.48
CA PRO A 35 10.16 -8.14 -12.60
C PRO A 35 10.45 -9.10 -11.44
N ALA A 36 9.39 -9.54 -10.78
CA ALA A 36 9.46 -10.34 -9.58
C ALA A 36 8.79 -11.71 -9.80
N GLY A 37 9.37 -12.75 -9.21
CA GLY A 37 8.81 -14.10 -9.20
C GLY A 37 8.45 -14.56 -7.79
N PHE A 38 7.45 -15.41 -7.68
CA PHE A 38 7.08 -16.02 -6.41
C PHE A 38 8.09 -17.09 -5.98
N PRO A 39 8.41 -17.20 -4.68
CA PRO A 39 9.16 -18.33 -4.17
C PRO A 39 8.36 -19.63 -4.33
N ASP A 40 9.05 -20.77 -4.32
CA ASP A 40 8.44 -22.08 -4.51
C ASP A 40 7.62 -22.59 -3.30
N GLY A 41 7.59 -21.82 -2.21
CA GLY A 41 6.83 -22.14 -1.00
C GLY A 41 7.44 -23.26 -0.16
N THR A 42 8.74 -23.56 -0.31
CA THR A 42 9.43 -24.58 0.51
C THR A 42 10.05 -24.03 1.80
N GLY A 43 10.01 -22.72 1.98
CA GLY A 43 10.51 -22.02 3.16
C GLY A 43 9.61 -22.20 4.38
N ARG A 44 9.91 -21.39 5.40
CA ARG A 44 9.18 -21.40 6.67
C ARG A 44 9.43 -20.12 7.42
N ARG A 45 8.45 -19.73 8.24
CA ARG A 45 8.56 -18.61 9.17
C ARG A 45 9.77 -18.80 10.12
N PRO A 46 10.74 -17.86 10.14
CA PRO A 46 11.88 -17.96 11.04
C PRO A 46 11.49 -17.71 12.50
N THR A 47 12.30 -18.22 13.43
CA THR A 47 12.16 -17.95 14.87
C THR A 47 13.29 -17.05 15.36
N TYR A 48 12.99 -16.22 16.36
CA TYR A 48 13.99 -15.40 17.00
C TYR A 48 15.02 -16.27 17.73
N ALA A 49 16.31 -16.09 17.42
CA ALA A 49 17.39 -16.92 17.93
C ALA A 49 17.83 -16.59 19.37
N GLY A 50 17.21 -15.60 20.03
CA GLY A 50 17.64 -15.13 21.34
C GLY A 50 18.80 -14.13 21.26
N LEU A 51 19.24 -13.61 22.41
CA LEU A 51 20.44 -12.76 22.50
C LEU A 51 21.71 -13.57 22.72
N ASP A 52 21.61 -14.88 22.89
CA ASP A 52 22.66 -15.85 23.17
C ASP A 52 23.11 -16.64 21.94
N ASN A 53 22.63 -16.29 20.74
CA ASN A 53 23.09 -16.88 19.49
C ASN A 53 24.65 -16.82 19.41
N PRO A 54 25.34 -17.97 19.33
CA PRO A 54 26.80 -18.01 19.30
C PRO A 54 27.38 -17.39 18.02
N ASP A 55 26.60 -17.42 16.93
CA ASP A 55 26.96 -16.78 15.67
C ASP A 55 26.31 -15.40 15.62
N HIS A 56 27.03 -14.39 16.14
CA HIS A 56 26.52 -13.02 16.14
C HIS A 56 27.57 -11.96 15.80
N ARG A 57 27.09 -10.73 15.54
CA ARG A 57 27.86 -9.50 15.36
C ARG A 57 27.24 -8.42 16.21
N VAL A 58 28.04 -7.63 16.93
CA VAL A 58 27.54 -6.53 17.75
C VAL A 58 27.91 -5.18 17.14
N VAL A 59 26.90 -4.34 16.98
CA VAL A 59 26.98 -2.99 16.40
C VAL A 59 26.68 -1.95 17.48
N CYS A 60 27.56 -0.97 17.66
CA CYS A 60 27.40 0.09 18.65
C CYS A 60 27.81 1.45 18.09
N THR A 61 27.35 2.50 18.75
CA THR A 61 27.78 3.88 18.51
C THR A 61 28.58 4.38 19.71
N SER A 62 29.24 5.54 19.57
CA SER A 62 29.92 6.20 20.69
C SER A 62 28.98 6.58 21.85
N ASP A 63 27.67 6.63 21.61
CA ASP A 63 26.65 6.93 22.62
C ASP A 63 26.04 5.67 23.25
N SER A 64 26.32 4.48 22.73
CA SER A 64 25.65 3.26 23.18
C SER A 64 25.90 2.97 24.66
N GLU A 65 27.13 3.15 25.15
CA GLU A 65 27.43 2.95 26.57
C GLU A 65 26.57 3.84 27.47
N ARG A 66 26.52 5.14 27.18
CA ARG A 66 25.74 6.10 27.97
C ARG A 66 24.26 5.73 27.99
N ARG A 67 23.69 5.35 26.85
CA ARG A 67 22.29 4.92 26.72
C ARG A 67 22.02 3.65 27.52
N ILE A 68 22.92 2.67 27.46
CA ILE A 68 22.82 1.42 28.22
C ILE A 68 22.92 1.68 29.73
N GLN A 69 23.83 2.55 30.16
CA GLN A 69 23.98 2.91 31.58
C GLN A 69 22.75 3.64 32.14
N ALA A 70 21.99 4.34 31.29
CA ALA A 70 20.72 4.98 31.65
C ALA A 70 19.55 3.99 31.78
N MET A 71 19.69 2.75 31.30
CA MET A 71 18.66 1.72 31.47
C MET A 71 18.47 1.36 32.95
N PRO A 72 17.24 0.95 33.35
CA PRO A 72 17.01 0.36 34.66
C PRO A 72 17.97 -0.79 34.95
N ALA A 73 18.46 -0.88 36.18
CA ALA A 73 19.29 -2.00 36.61
C ALA A 73 18.51 -3.31 36.46
N GLY A 74 19.13 -4.34 35.86
CA GLY A 74 18.50 -5.62 35.62
C GLY A 74 19.15 -6.40 34.48
N ALA A 75 18.58 -7.56 34.16
CA ALA A 75 19.12 -8.49 33.18
C ALA A 75 19.35 -7.86 31.80
N LEU A 76 18.45 -6.98 31.33
CA LEU A 76 18.58 -6.32 30.04
C LEU A 76 19.81 -5.39 29.98
N ARG A 77 20.03 -4.57 31.02
CA ARG A 77 21.20 -3.70 31.10
C ARG A 77 22.48 -4.52 31.20
N THR A 78 22.51 -5.54 32.04
CA THR A 78 23.67 -6.45 32.16
C THR A 78 24.00 -7.07 30.80
N ARG A 79 22.98 -7.60 30.09
CA ARG A 79 23.18 -8.21 28.78
C ARG A 79 23.70 -7.21 27.74
N ASN A 80 23.19 -5.99 27.74
CA ASN A 80 23.66 -4.95 26.83
C ASN A 80 25.12 -4.53 27.14
N LEU A 81 25.52 -4.49 28.41
CA LEU A 81 26.91 -4.21 28.79
C LEU A 81 27.86 -5.34 28.38
N GLU A 82 27.43 -6.60 28.47
CA GLU A 82 28.18 -7.75 27.93
C GLU A 82 28.36 -7.62 26.42
N LEU A 83 27.27 -7.39 25.67
CA LEU A 83 27.32 -7.20 24.22
C LEU A 83 28.19 -5.98 23.84
N LEU A 84 28.14 -4.90 24.61
CA LEU A 84 28.98 -3.71 24.39
C LEU A 84 30.47 -4.05 24.42
N ALA A 85 30.91 -4.94 25.32
CA ALA A 85 32.29 -5.40 25.37
C ALA A 85 32.70 -6.22 24.13
N GLU A 86 31.72 -6.81 23.43
CA GLU A 86 31.88 -7.56 22.18
C GLU A 86 31.71 -6.69 20.92
N CYS A 87 31.36 -5.41 21.07
CA CYS A 87 31.14 -4.51 19.94
C CYS A 87 32.40 -4.38 19.07
N ARG A 88 32.24 -4.69 17.78
CA ARG A 88 33.31 -4.58 16.76
C ARG A 88 32.92 -3.73 15.56
N TYR A 89 31.66 -3.31 15.47
CA TYR A 89 31.13 -2.61 14.30
C TYR A 89 30.46 -1.30 14.71
N GLY A 90 30.77 -0.23 13.97
CA GLY A 90 30.06 1.05 14.05
C GLY A 90 28.95 1.21 13.01
N SER A 91 28.70 0.17 12.22
CA SER A 91 27.76 0.18 11.09
C SER A 91 27.09 -1.19 10.95
N ILE A 92 25.78 -1.18 10.77
CA ILE A 92 24.94 -2.37 10.59
C ILE A 92 25.29 -3.06 9.27
N GLN A 93 25.40 -2.30 8.18
CA GLN A 93 25.78 -2.89 6.89
C GLN A 93 27.18 -3.53 6.94
N THR A 94 28.13 -2.92 7.66
CA THR A 94 29.46 -3.50 7.83
C THR A 94 29.39 -4.82 8.59
N ALA A 95 28.54 -4.90 9.61
CA ALA A 95 28.28 -6.14 10.35
C ALA A 95 27.63 -7.22 9.46
N VAL A 96 26.62 -6.87 8.65
CA VAL A 96 26.01 -7.77 7.63
C VAL A 96 27.07 -8.28 6.64
N ASN A 97 27.93 -7.40 6.13
CA ASN A 97 29.02 -7.76 5.21
C ASN A 97 30.03 -8.73 5.85
N SER A 98 30.16 -8.71 7.18
CA SER A 98 31.05 -9.59 7.95
C SER A 98 30.48 -10.96 8.31
N VAL A 99 29.19 -11.22 8.06
CA VAL A 99 28.55 -12.52 8.29
C VAL A 99 29.33 -13.60 7.54
N ARG A 100 29.48 -14.80 8.10
CA ARG A 100 30.18 -15.92 7.43
C ARG A 100 29.39 -17.23 7.47
N LYS A 101 28.37 -17.29 8.31
CA LYS A 101 27.49 -18.45 8.47
C LYS A 101 26.04 -17.99 8.39
N ARG A 102 25.18 -18.86 7.84
CA ARG A 102 23.73 -18.67 7.88
C ARG A 102 23.23 -18.58 9.34
N HIS A 103 22.06 -17.99 9.55
CA HIS A 103 21.46 -17.83 10.87
C HIS A 103 22.27 -16.96 11.86
N THR A 104 23.15 -16.09 11.33
CA THR A 104 23.90 -15.13 12.17
C THR A 104 22.99 -13.99 12.61
N SER A 105 23.08 -13.59 13.88
CA SER A 105 22.38 -12.41 14.41
C SER A 105 23.27 -11.16 14.39
N VAL A 106 22.73 -10.04 13.96
CA VAL A 106 23.33 -8.71 14.06
C VAL A 106 22.61 -7.98 15.20
N TYR A 107 23.25 -7.94 16.36
CA TYR A 107 22.74 -7.24 17.54
C TYR A 107 23.11 -5.75 17.45
N VAL A 108 22.11 -4.90 17.48
CA VAL A 108 22.26 -3.45 17.40
C VAL A 108 22.00 -2.86 18.77
N LEU A 109 23.03 -2.23 19.34
CA LEU A 109 22.95 -1.59 20.66
C LEU A 109 22.16 -0.28 20.60
N PRO A 110 21.63 0.22 21.73
CA PRO A 110 20.96 1.52 21.77
C PRO A 110 21.78 2.63 21.12
N GLY A 111 21.18 3.40 20.22
CA GLY A 111 21.88 4.40 19.42
C GLY A 111 21.10 4.84 18.18
N ARG A 112 21.62 5.86 17.49
CA ARG A 112 21.13 6.32 16.18
C ARG A 112 22.15 5.97 15.11
N TYR A 113 21.71 5.30 14.06
CA TYR A 113 22.53 4.73 13.00
C TYR A 113 22.14 5.35 11.66
N THR A 114 23.04 6.15 11.09
CA THR A 114 22.85 6.79 9.79
C THR A 114 23.63 6.13 8.66
N GLU A 115 24.39 5.07 8.98
CA GLU A 115 25.26 4.34 8.05
C GLU A 115 26.10 5.26 7.12
N SER A 116 26.65 6.36 7.67
CA SER A 116 27.20 7.49 6.89
C SER A 116 28.21 7.10 5.82
N HIS A 117 28.99 6.04 6.02
CA HIS A 117 29.90 5.52 4.99
C HIS A 117 29.15 4.97 3.76
N TRP A 118 28.11 4.16 3.99
CA TRP A 118 27.32 3.50 2.94
C TRP A 118 26.34 4.48 2.29
N ALA A 119 25.77 5.40 3.07
CA ALA A 119 24.95 6.51 2.56
C ALA A 119 25.72 7.33 1.50
N ASN A 120 27.00 7.61 1.76
CA ASN A 120 27.85 8.44 0.90
C ASN A 120 28.83 7.63 0.03
N LEU A 121 28.62 6.31 -0.12
CA LEU A 121 29.55 5.47 -0.87
C LEU A 121 29.59 5.95 -2.34
N LYS A 122 30.78 6.33 -2.81
CA LYS A 122 30.97 6.72 -4.21
C LYS A 122 30.68 5.52 -5.12
N ARG A 123 29.82 5.73 -6.11
CA ARG A 123 29.49 4.73 -7.12
C ARG A 123 30.72 4.40 -7.97
N SER A 124 30.90 3.12 -8.29
CA SER A 124 31.87 2.71 -9.31
C SER A 124 31.38 3.14 -10.69
N SER A 125 32.26 3.16 -11.70
CA SER A 125 31.85 3.43 -13.09
C SER A 125 30.69 2.53 -13.53
N TYR A 126 30.74 1.22 -13.24
CA TYR A 126 29.62 0.33 -13.53
C TYR A 126 28.33 0.77 -12.85
N CYS A 127 28.37 1.05 -11.54
CA CYS A 127 27.19 1.42 -10.77
C CYS A 127 26.64 2.81 -11.11
N SER A 128 27.39 3.65 -11.81
CA SER A 128 26.92 4.96 -12.30
C SER A 128 26.24 4.88 -13.68
N HIS A 129 26.41 3.78 -14.43
CA HIS A 129 25.91 3.64 -15.81
C HIS A 129 24.91 2.47 -15.93
N LEU A 130 24.18 2.19 -14.86
CA LEU A 130 23.08 1.23 -14.88
C LEU A 130 21.88 1.85 -15.58
N ALA A 131 21.17 1.05 -16.36
CA ALA A 131 19.88 1.42 -16.95
C ALA A 131 18.76 0.66 -16.22
N SER A 132 17.53 1.12 -16.38
CA SER A 132 16.38 0.37 -15.88
C SER A 132 16.24 -0.98 -16.58
N GLN A 133 15.62 -1.94 -15.91
CA GLN A 133 15.14 -3.17 -16.56
C GLN A 133 13.82 -2.97 -17.28
N SER A 134 13.01 -1.97 -16.92
CA SER A 134 11.81 -1.63 -17.68
C SER A 134 12.14 -0.65 -18.79
N ASP A 135 11.52 -0.85 -19.95
CA ASP A 135 11.49 0.11 -21.05
C ASP A 135 10.23 1.00 -21.00
N ASP A 136 9.39 0.83 -19.96
CA ASP A 136 8.13 1.57 -19.81
C ASP A 136 8.40 3.01 -19.36
N PRO A 137 7.91 4.03 -20.09
CA PRO A 137 8.13 5.42 -19.70
C PRO A 137 7.29 5.76 -18.46
N LEU A 138 7.94 6.09 -17.34
CA LEU A 138 7.23 6.63 -16.18
C LEU A 138 6.95 8.13 -16.36
N PRO A 139 5.70 8.59 -16.18
CA PRO A 139 5.40 9.98 -15.86
C PRO A 139 6.28 10.55 -14.74
N VAL A 140 6.58 11.85 -14.82
CA VAL A 140 7.40 12.58 -13.83
C VAL A 140 6.82 12.50 -12.40
N SER A 141 5.54 12.17 -12.30
CA SER A 141 4.78 11.98 -11.06
C SER A 141 4.96 10.63 -10.39
N GLU A 142 5.57 9.67 -11.07
CA GLU A 142 5.85 8.30 -10.61
C GLU A 142 7.32 8.13 -10.27
N TYR A 143 7.98 9.23 -9.91
CA TYR A 143 9.42 9.29 -9.71
C TYR A 143 9.87 8.44 -8.52
N ILE A 144 10.33 7.23 -8.82
CA ILE A 144 11.16 6.42 -7.93
C ILE A 144 12.58 6.97 -8.06
N GLY A 145 13.13 7.47 -6.95
CA GLY A 145 14.41 8.20 -6.89
C GLY A 145 15.47 7.78 -7.92
N SER A 146 16.00 8.75 -8.69
CA SER A 146 16.97 8.44 -9.75
C SER A 146 18.38 8.11 -9.21
N LEU A 147 19.12 7.28 -9.95
CA LEU A 147 20.58 7.31 -9.88
C LEU A 147 21.07 8.55 -10.64
N THR A 148 20.99 9.74 -10.04
CA THR A 148 21.62 10.91 -10.66
C THR A 148 23.14 10.68 -10.75
N ASP A 149 23.68 10.69 -11.97
CA ASP A 149 25.12 10.91 -12.20
C ASP A 149 25.33 12.39 -12.59
N PRO A 150 26.08 13.18 -11.79
CA PRO A 150 26.43 14.55 -12.18
C PRO A 150 27.45 14.63 -13.34
N ASP A 151 28.13 13.53 -13.71
CA ASP A 151 29.21 13.52 -14.71
C ASP A 151 28.80 12.98 -16.10
N SER A 152 27.57 12.44 -16.27
CA SER A 152 27.22 11.67 -17.47
C SER A 152 26.88 12.49 -18.71
N GLY A 153 26.60 13.80 -18.58
CA GLY A 153 26.19 14.66 -19.71
C GLY A 153 24.92 14.19 -20.45
N SER A 154 24.25 13.15 -19.96
CA SER A 154 22.98 12.62 -20.44
C SER A 154 21.83 13.30 -19.69
N ARG A 155 20.64 13.32 -20.33
CA ARG A 155 19.44 13.91 -19.74
C ARG A 155 19.18 13.31 -18.36
N PRO A 156 18.80 14.12 -17.36
CA PRO A 156 18.30 13.59 -16.11
C PRO A 156 16.95 12.88 -16.37
N THR A 157 16.58 11.95 -15.48
CA THR A 157 15.19 11.53 -15.18
C THR A 157 14.57 10.32 -15.89
N ASP A 158 15.23 9.15 -15.92
CA ASP A 158 14.46 7.91 -15.92
C ASP A 158 14.61 7.21 -14.55
N PRO A 159 13.52 6.75 -13.94
CA PRO A 159 13.56 5.85 -12.79
C PRO A 159 14.27 4.55 -13.17
N ILE A 160 14.86 3.89 -12.17
CA ILE A 160 15.71 2.72 -12.40
C ILE A 160 15.29 1.59 -11.47
N ALA A 161 14.44 0.69 -11.99
CA ALA A 161 14.27 -0.64 -11.44
C ALA A 161 15.51 -1.49 -11.74
N LEU A 162 16.40 -1.60 -10.75
CA LEU A 162 17.62 -2.40 -10.88
C LEU A 162 17.34 -3.90 -10.80
N SER A 163 17.93 -4.66 -11.72
CA SER A 163 17.94 -6.12 -11.70
C SER A 163 18.48 -6.66 -10.37
N TYR A 164 18.08 -7.86 -9.96
CA TYR A 164 18.64 -8.49 -8.75
C TYR A 164 20.18 -8.59 -8.82
N ALA A 165 20.73 -8.94 -9.99
CA ALA A 165 22.18 -9.03 -10.20
C ALA A 165 22.88 -7.67 -10.00
N ASP A 166 22.25 -6.59 -10.46
CA ASP A 166 22.76 -5.22 -10.29
C ASP A 166 22.62 -4.73 -8.86
N GLN A 167 21.50 -5.00 -8.20
CA GLN A 167 21.34 -4.70 -6.78
C GLN A 167 22.36 -5.46 -5.92
N ARG A 168 22.67 -6.71 -6.28
CA ARG A 168 23.73 -7.46 -5.59
C ARG A 168 25.12 -6.87 -5.83
N ARG A 169 25.39 -6.37 -7.03
CA ARG A 169 26.70 -5.80 -7.41
C ARG A 169 26.88 -4.36 -6.91
N CYS A 170 25.79 -3.60 -6.84
CA CYS A 170 25.72 -2.19 -6.48
C CYS A 170 24.69 -1.96 -5.34
N PRO A 171 24.82 -2.63 -4.18
CA PRO A 171 23.78 -2.63 -3.15
C PRO A 171 23.43 -1.24 -2.61
N HIS A 172 24.40 -0.34 -2.59
CA HIS A 172 24.25 1.01 -2.04
C HIS A 172 23.88 2.08 -3.06
N ASN A 173 23.49 1.66 -4.27
CA ASN A 173 22.86 2.56 -5.22
C ASN A 173 21.50 3.04 -4.70
N LEU A 174 20.68 2.11 -4.21
CA LEU A 174 19.32 2.36 -3.71
C LEU A 174 19.15 2.07 -2.22
N ASN A 175 20.02 1.28 -1.59
CA ASN A 175 19.78 0.75 -0.24
C ASN A 175 20.82 1.26 0.77
N LEU A 176 20.38 1.75 1.93
CA LEU A 176 21.26 2.09 3.04
C LEU A 176 21.84 0.80 3.66
N ILE A 177 20.97 -0.17 3.96
CA ILE A 177 21.32 -1.52 4.40
C ILE A 177 20.74 -2.53 3.39
N ALA A 178 21.56 -3.45 2.90
CA ALA A 178 21.21 -4.47 1.92
C ALA A 178 21.60 -5.88 2.41
N ILE A 179 20.63 -6.79 2.38
CA ILE A 179 20.77 -8.23 2.65
C ILE A 179 20.35 -8.98 1.39
N MET A 180 21.33 -9.39 0.57
CA MET A 180 21.10 -10.04 -0.73
C MET A 180 21.32 -11.55 -0.60
N GLY A 181 20.23 -12.32 -0.56
CA GLY A 181 20.24 -13.72 -0.12
C GLY A 181 20.61 -14.75 -1.18
N ASP A 182 20.38 -14.45 -2.47
CA ASP A 182 20.79 -15.27 -3.61
C ASP A 182 22.19 -14.85 -4.13
N SER A 183 23.11 -15.81 -4.14
CA SER A 183 24.49 -15.67 -4.57
C SER A 183 24.73 -16.07 -6.02
N THR A 184 23.75 -16.71 -6.67
CA THR A 184 23.82 -17.27 -8.01
C THR A 184 22.71 -16.73 -8.92
N PRO A 185 22.64 -15.41 -9.16
CA PRO A 185 21.50 -14.72 -9.79
C PRO A 185 21.25 -15.03 -11.29
N ARG A 186 21.89 -16.06 -11.85
CA ARG A 186 21.81 -16.47 -13.26
C ARG A 186 21.39 -17.93 -13.44
N ASN A 187 20.94 -18.61 -12.39
CA ASN A 187 20.55 -20.03 -12.43
C ASN A 187 19.02 -20.24 -12.41
N ASP A 188 18.26 -19.20 -12.70
CA ASP A 188 16.78 -19.15 -12.70
C ASP A 188 16.11 -19.46 -11.34
N SER A 189 16.90 -19.65 -10.28
CA SER A 189 16.42 -19.84 -8.91
C SER A 189 16.41 -18.50 -8.17
N ILE A 190 15.37 -18.27 -7.36
CA ILE A 190 15.31 -17.14 -6.43
C ILE A 190 15.56 -17.56 -4.98
N HIS A 191 15.91 -18.83 -4.75
CA HIS A 191 16.18 -19.33 -3.41
C HIS A 191 17.35 -18.63 -2.75
N CYS A 192 17.23 -18.43 -1.45
CA CYS A 192 18.37 -18.01 -0.65
C CYS A 192 19.42 -19.12 -0.57
N ASP A 193 20.55 -18.93 -1.24
CA ASP A 193 21.68 -19.87 -1.24
C ASP A 193 22.96 -19.27 -0.60
N SER A 194 22.95 -18.00 -0.21
CA SER A 194 24.13 -17.33 0.32
C SER A 194 24.37 -17.58 1.82
N ARG A 195 25.43 -16.97 2.34
CA ARG A 195 25.73 -16.90 3.78
C ARG A 195 24.75 -16.02 4.57
N LEU A 196 23.92 -15.23 3.90
CA LEU A 196 23.00 -14.27 4.53
C LEU A 196 21.63 -14.88 4.82
N CYS A 197 21.34 -16.11 4.39
CA CYS A 197 20.10 -16.78 4.71
C CYS A 197 19.92 -16.93 6.22
N GLY A 198 18.72 -16.63 6.72
CA GLY A 198 18.43 -16.66 8.15
C GLY A 198 19.02 -15.50 8.96
N THR A 199 19.58 -14.46 8.34
CA THR A 199 20.18 -13.34 9.08
C THR A 199 19.12 -12.63 9.92
N GLN A 200 19.44 -12.36 11.18
CA GLN A 200 18.55 -11.60 12.08
C GLN A 200 19.16 -10.22 12.36
N VAL A 201 18.40 -9.14 12.27
CA VAL A 201 18.80 -7.80 12.71
C VAL A 201 17.94 -7.44 13.91
N VAL A 202 18.57 -7.31 15.08
CA VAL A 202 17.87 -7.26 16.36
C VAL A 202 18.37 -6.09 17.19
N GLY A 203 17.51 -5.12 17.44
CA GLY A 203 17.76 -4.07 18.42
C GLY A 203 17.67 -4.63 19.85
N THR A 204 18.59 -4.21 20.69
CA THR A 204 18.79 -4.77 22.05
C THR A 204 18.25 -3.87 23.16
N GLY A 205 17.60 -2.76 22.79
CA GLY A 205 16.96 -1.84 23.72
C GLY A 205 15.70 -2.39 24.38
N ALA A 206 15.16 -1.65 25.35
CA ALA A 206 13.92 -2.00 26.02
C ALA A 206 12.69 -1.74 25.11
N SER A 207 12.82 -0.80 24.18
CA SER A 207 11.80 -0.41 23.22
C SER A 207 12.40 -0.21 21.82
N GLN A 208 11.53 -0.18 20.79
CA GLN A 208 11.92 0.13 19.41
C GLN A 208 12.68 1.46 19.28
N GLY A 209 12.37 2.45 20.13
CA GLY A 209 12.95 3.79 20.05
C GLY A 209 14.40 3.89 20.56
N ASP A 210 14.90 2.87 21.25
CA ASP A 210 16.27 2.86 21.76
C ASP A 210 17.30 2.67 20.63
N VAL A 211 16.88 2.02 19.53
CA VAL A 211 17.68 1.78 18.33
C VAL A 211 16.98 2.45 17.15
N VAL A 212 17.58 3.50 16.59
CA VAL A 212 17.01 4.23 15.45
C VAL A 212 17.92 4.10 14.24
N ILE A 213 17.43 3.47 13.19
CA ILE A 213 18.05 3.44 11.86
C ILE A 213 17.46 4.61 11.08
N ASP A 214 18.29 5.57 10.71
CA ASP A 214 17.84 6.85 10.17
C ASP A 214 18.48 7.09 8.80
N ASN A 215 17.67 6.94 7.76
CA ASN A 215 18.11 7.04 6.39
C ASN A 215 18.29 8.51 5.95
N ARG A 216 17.66 9.46 6.63
CA ARG A 216 17.76 10.91 6.35
C ARG A 216 17.50 11.26 4.87
N PHE A 217 16.68 10.48 4.19
CA PHE A 217 16.40 10.58 2.76
C PHE A 217 17.69 10.54 1.91
N THR A 218 18.66 9.70 2.29
CA THR A 218 19.92 9.56 1.53
C THR A 218 19.90 8.40 0.54
N LYS A 219 18.97 7.46 0.74
CA LYS A 219 18.74 6.28 -0.08
C LYS A 219 17.25 6.02 -0.22
N LEU A 220 16.91 5.34 -1.31
CA LEU A 220 15.56 4.90 -1.61
C LEU A 220 15.00 4.01 -0.50
N ASN A 221 15.72 2.92 -0.19
CA ASN A 221 15.38 1.98 0.87
C ASN A 221 16.32 2.15 2.07
N ALA A 222 15.77 2.21 3.29
CA ALA A 222 16.62 2.17 4.48
C ALA A 222 17.13 0.74 4.76
N ILE A 223 16.27 -0.27 4.59
CA ILE A 223 16.66 -1.69 4.65
C ILE A 223 16.01 -2.42 3.49
N ARG A 224 16.81 -3.16 2.72
CA ARG A 224 16.32 -4.15 1.73
C ARG A 224 16.84 -5.54 2.06
N ALA A 225 15.93 -6.49 2.15
CA ALA A 225 16.19 -7.92 2.18
C ALA A 225 15.57 -8.57 0.95
N ASP A 226 16.42 -9.03 0.04
CA ASP A 226 16.01 -9.49 -1.29
C ASP A 226 16.49 -10.93 -1.49
N ARG A 227 15.57 -11.83 -1.83
CA ARG A 227 15.80 -13.29 -1.88
C ARG A 227 16.42 -13.83 -0.60
N ALA A 228 16.09 -13.24 0.53
CA ALA A 228 16.78 -13.45 1.81
C ALA A 228 15.97 -14.35 2.74
N GLY A 229 15.71 -15.58 2.29
CA GLY A 229 14.95 -16.58 3.04
C GLY A 229 15.38 -16.73 4.51
N GLY A 230 14.40 -16.69 5.41
CA GLY A 230 14.53 -16.82 6.86
C GLY A 230 14.98 -15.56 7.61
N VAL A 231 14.99 -14.38 6.98
CA VAL A 231 15.39 -13.14 7.67
C VAL A 231 14.42 -12.73 8.78
N LEU A 232 14.97 -12.10 9.81
CA LEU A 232 14.18 -11.58 10.92
C LEU A 232 14.63 -10.17 11.32
N PHE A 233 13.67 -9.27 11.46
CA PHE A 233 13.89 -7.89 11.90
C PHE A 233 13.13 -7.64 13.20
N ARG A 234 13.83 -7.17 14.23
CA ARG A 234 13.20 -7.02 15.54
C ARG A 234 13.69 -5.84 16.37
N ASN A 235 12.76 -5.16 17.02
CA ASN A 235 12.99 -4.23 18.14
C ASN A 235 13.85 -3.00 17.80
N PHE A 236 13.51 -2.30 16.72
CA PHE A 236 14.15 -1.04 16.35
C PHE A 236 13.16 -0.12 15.61
N THR A 237 13.53 1.15 15.49
CA THR A 237 12.86 2.14 14.64
C THR A 237 13.65 2.28 13.34
N VAL A 238 12.96 2.36 12.21
CA VAL A 238 13.52 2.76 10.91
C VAL A 238 12.72 3.93 10.34
N GLN A 239 13.39 4.94 9.80
CA GLN A 239 12.73 6.20 9.44
C GLN A 239 13.44 6.98 8.32
N GLN A 240 12.71 7.94 7.77
CA GLN A 240 13.18 8.92 6.78
C GLN A 240 13.77 8.26 5.52
N ALA A 241 13.11 7.24 5.00
CA ALA A 241 13.40 6.71 3.67
C ALA A 241 12.68 7.52 2.58
N GLU A 242 13.30 7.63 1.41
CA GLU A 242 12.63 8.22 0.23
C GLU A 242 11.52 7.31 -0.28
N PHE A 243 11.60 6.00 -0.01
CA PHE A 243 10.65 5.02 -0.51
C PHE A 243 10.30 4.01 0.58
N ASN A 244 11.08 2.94 0.77
CA ASN A 244 10.80 1.94 1.81
C ASN A 244 11.66 2.09 3.06
N ALA A 245 11.03 2.11 4.23
CA ALA A 245 11.76 2.00 5.48
C ALA A 245 12.33 0.57 5.68
N LEU A 246 11.50 -0.46 5.47
CA LEU A 246 11.93 -1.86 5.52
C LEU A 246 11.27 -2.62 4.38
N TYR A 247 12.09 -3.13 3.46
CA TYR A 247 11.65 -3.84 2.26
C TYR A 247 12.12 -5.30 2.28
N VAL A 248 11.17 -6.24 2.26
CA VAL A 248 11.38 -7.67 2.00
C VAL A 248 10.86 -8.03 0.61
N MET A 249 11.69 -8.61 -0.26
CA MET A 249 11.32 -8.95 -1.63
C MET A 249 11.71 -10.39 -1.98
N GLU A 250 10.86 -11.08 -2.75
CA GLU A 250 11.13 -12.43 -3.29
C GLU A 250 11.63 -13.41 -2.22
N THR A 251 11.06 -13.32 -1.01
CA THR A 251 11.61 -13.99 0.16
C THR A 251 10.63 -15.02 0.68
N ASP A 252 11.11 -16.26 0.77
CA ASP A 252 10.40 -17.36 1.41
C ASP A 252 10.77 -17.47 2.89
N GLY A 253 9.85 -17.03 3.75
CA GLY A 253 10.01 -16.99 5.20
C GLY A 253 10.69 -15.71 5.67
N PHE A 254 9.94 -14.87 6.37
CA PHE A 254 10.48 -13.71 7.08
C PHE A 254 9.66 -13.37 8.33
N VAL A 255 10.27 -12.64 9.27
CA VAL A 255 9.55 -12.06 10.41
C VAL A 255 9.96 -10.61 10.61
N VAL A 256 8.97 -9.71 10.68
CA VAL A 256 9.11 -8.35 11.19
C VAL A 256 8.35 -8.28 12.51
N ASP A 257 9.04 -8.05 13.62
CA ASP A 257 8.42 -8.08 14.95
C ASP A 257 8.89 -6.92 15.82
N ARG A 258 7.96 -6.11 16.35
CA ARG A 258 8.31 -4.92 17.13
C ARG A 258 9.23 -4.01 16.35
N VAL A 259 8.84 -3.61 15.15
CA VAL A 259 9.52 -2.55 14.39
C VAL A 259 8.65 -1.30 14.39
N THR A 260 9.27 -0.12 14.48
CA THR A 260 8.57 1.14 14.21
C THR A 260 9.05 1.67 12.86
N ALA A 261 8.16 1.82 11.88
CA ALA A 261 8.48 2.36 10.56
C ALA A 261 7.75 3.69 10.36
N ARG A 262 8.51 4.79 10.31
CA ARG A 262 7.87 6.13 10.35
C ARG A 262 8.53 7.21 9.52
N GLY A 263 7.72 8.19 9.12
CA GLY A 263 8.20 9.44 8.55
C GLY A 263 8.94 9.24 7.23
N ASN A 264 8.44 8.35 6.38
CA ASN A 264 8.99 8.04 5.06
C ASN A 264 8.15 8.74 3.98
N ASP A 265 8.74 9.04 2.82
CA ASP A 265 7.95 9.67 1.75
C ASP A 265 6.87 8.71 1.20
N GLU A 266 7.13 7.39 1.21
CA GLU A 266 6.15 6.41 0.74
C GLU A 266 5.84 5.33 1.78
N TYR A 267 6.59 4.24 1.83
CA TYR A 267 6.22 3.03 2.56
C TYR A 267 6.94 2.88 3.90
N GLY A 268 6.19 2.38 4.90
CA GLY A 268 6.74 1.92 6.17
C GLY A 268 7.40 0.54 6.03
N ILE A 269 6.60 -0.52 6.16
CA ILE A 269 7.03 -1.92 6.01
C ILE A 269 6.45 -2.46 4.71
N LEU A 270 7.31 -2.83 3.77
CA LEU A 270 6.92 -3.39 2.48
C LEU A 270 7.41 -4.85 2.36
N ALA A 271 6.50 -5.75 2.02
CA ALA A 271 6.77 -7.12 1.60
C ALA A 271 6.20 -7.32 0.19
N PHE A 272 7.00 -7.87 -0.72
CA PHE A 272 6.63 -8.03 -2.13
C PHE A 272 7.04 -9.39 -2.69
N ALA A 273 6.16 -10.04 -3.47
CA ALA A 273 6.44 -11.34 -4.10
C ALA A 273 6.96 -12.38 -3.08
N SER A 274 6.35 -12.47 -1.90
CA SER A 274 6.91 -13.18 -0.75
C SER A 274 5.93 -14.15 -0.10
N ASP A 275 6.48 -15.12 0.63
CA ASP A 275 5.74 -16.23 1.25
C ASP A 275 6.22 -16.52 2.68
N HIS A 276 5.44 -17.28 3.43
CA HIS A 276 5.67 -17.65 4.83
C HIS A 276 6.03 -16.46 5.73
N GLY A 277 5.46 -15.29 5.42
CA GLY A 277 5.73 -14.03 6.09
C GLY A 277 4.99 -13.86 7.41
N LEU A 278 5.55 -13.03 8.28
CA LEU A 278 4.87 -12.50 9.47
C LEU A 278 5.28 -11.07 9.75
N ILE A 279 4.29 -10.18 9.83
CA ILE A 279 4.47 -8.81 10.33
C ILE A 279 3.64 -8.68 11.60
N GLN A 280 4.29 -8.43 12.74
CA GLN A 280 3.57 -8.40 14.02
C GLN A 280 4.07 -7.35 15.01
N ARG A 281 3.18 -6.92 15.90
CA ARG A 281 3.49 -6.02 17.03
C ARG A 281 4.28 -4.77 16.63
N SER A 282 4.07 -4.33 15.40
CA SER A 282 4.80 -3.22 14.79
C SER A 282 3.92 -1.98 14.73
N ASP A 283 4.57 -0.83 14.62
CA ASP A 283 3.94 0.50 14.67
C ASP A 283 4.36 1.27 13.43
N ALA A 284 3.43 1.67 12.57
CA ALA A 284 3.75 2.35 11.32
C ALA A 284 2.96 3.65 11.16
N TYR A 285 3.67 4.78 11.01
CA TYR A 285 3.01 6.09 10.98
C TYR A 285 3.78 7.20 10.25
N TYR A 286 3.06 8.20 9.77
CA TYR A 286 3.59 9.33 8.98
C TYR A 286 4.27 8.90 7.67
N ASN A 287 3.72 7.90 7.00
CA ASN A 287 4.18 7.41 5.70
C ASN A 287 3.27 7.97 4.59
N GLY A 288 3.85 8.49 3.51
CA GLY A 288 3.10 9.15 2.42
C GLY A 288 2.33 8.19 1.50
N ASP A 289 2.62 6.90 1.54
CA ASP A 289 1.73 5.84 1.06
C ASP A 289 1.20 5.08 2.28
N SER A 290 1.72 3.89 2.55
CA SER A 290 1.15 2.97 3.52
C SER A 290 2.10 2.64 4.67
N GLY A 291 1.52 2.39 5.84
CA GLY A 291 2.30 1.90 6.98
C GLY A 291 2.76 0.45 6.78
N ILE A 292 1.90 -0.41 6.23
CA ILE A 292 2.18 -1.82 5.93
C ILE A 292 1.69 -2.14 4.52
N TYR A 293 2.58 -2.71 3.69
CA TYR A 293 2.29 -3.09 2.32
C TYR A 293 2.69 -4.55 2.06
N PRO A 294 1.73 -5.49 1.92
CA PRO A 294 2.02 -6.86 1.53
C PRO A 294 1.58 -7.16 0.09
N GLY A 295 2.08 -6.40 -0.88
CA GLY A 295 1.71 -6.58 -2.28
C GLY A 295 2.30 -7.84 -2.90
N SER A 296 1.63 -8.39 -3.91
CA SER A 296 2.02 -9.64 -4.58
C SER A 296 2.40 -10.73 -3.58
N GLY A 297 1.53 -11.05 -2.62
CA GLY A 297 1.69 -12.28 -1.84
C GLY A 297 1.81 -13.47 -2.80
N SER A 298 2.49 -14.56 -2.40
CA SER A 298 2.56 -15.75 -3.26
C SER A 298 1.17 -16.12 -3.77
N ASP A 299 1.11 -16.42 -5.07
CA ASP A 299 -0.13 -16.68 -5.79
C ASP A 299 -0.61 -18.12 -5.59
N LEU A 300 -1.04 -18.39 -4.36
CA LEU A 300 -1.32 -19.75 -3.85
C LEU A 300 -2.71 -20.25 -4.19
N ASN A 301 -3.60 -19.32 -4.51
CA ASN A 301 -5.02 -19.56 -4.74
C ASN A 301 -5.46 -19.15 -6.17
N ALA A 302 -4.53 -18.86 -7.08
CA ALA A 302 -4.81 -18.46 -8.46
C ALA A 302 -5.83 -19.37 -9.20
N ASP A 303 -5.72 -20.68 -8.99
CA ASP A 303 -6.58 -21.71 -9.59
C ASP A 303 -7.68 -22.20 -8.61
N ASN A 304 -7.87 -21.54 -7.47
CA ASN A 304 -8.82 -21.94 -6.43
C ASN A 304 -10.17 -21.26 -6.63
N GLU A 305 -11.14 -22.01 -7.16
CA GLU A 305 -12.52 -21.56 -7.34
C GLU A 305 -13.35 -21.60 -6.03
N SER A 306 -12.75 -21.98 -4.90
CA SER A 306 -13.42 -21.99 -3.59
C SER A 306 -13.11 -20.72 -2.80
N PHE A 307 -14.09 -20.23 -2.04
CA PHE A 307 -13.89 -19.11 -1.11
C PHE A 307 -12.84 -19.44 -0.03
N GLU A 308 -12.81 -20.67 0.47
CA GLU A 308 -11.82 -21.08 1.46
C GLU A 308 -10.42 -21.19 0.81
N PRO A 309 -9.41 -20.46 1.33
CA PRO A 309 -8.07 -20.51 0.78
C PRO A 309 -7.36 -21.81 1.19
N VAL A 310 -6.45 -22.28 0.33
CA VAL A 310 -5.57 -23.43 0.65
C VAL A 310 -4.67 -23.09 1.84
N ARG A 311 -4.11 -21.88 1.83
CA ARG A 311 -3.35 -21.25 2.92
C ARG A 311 -3.15 -19.76 2.60
N TYR A 312 -2.64 -19.02 3.57
CA TYR A 312 -2.19 -17.65 3.40
C TYR A 312 -0.67 -17.58 3.20
N ALA A 313 -0.21 -16.62 2.39
CA ALA A 313 1.20 -16.36 2.10
C ALA A 313 1.86 -15.55 3.23
N ILE A 314 1.20 -14.48 3.68
CA ILE A 314 1.72 -13.57 4.71
C ILE A 314 0.63 -13.32 5.76
N GLU A 315 1.04 -13.40 7.02
CA GLU A 315 0.19 -13.06 8.18
C GLU A 315 0.59 -11.70 8.76
N ILE A 316 -0.39 -10.87 9.09
CA ILE A 316 -0.20 -9.52 9.64
C ILE A 316 -1.07 -9.39 10.89
N ARG A 317 -0.45 -9.28 12.08
CA ARG A 317 -1.24 -9.25 13.32
C ARG A 317 -0.68 -8.43 14.46
N ASP A 318 -1.56 -8.01 15.36
CA ASP A 318 -1.21 -7.25 16.56
C ASP A 318 -0.48 -5.93 16.23
N ASN A 319 -0.66 -5.36 15.03
CA ASN A 319 0.02 -4.14 14.60
C ASN A 319 -0.85 -2.90 14.83
N ARG A 320 -0.20 -1.74 14.83
CA ARG A 320 -0.87 -0.45 14.70
C ARG A 320 -0.32 0.25 13.47
N SER A 321 -1.21 0.68 12.59
CA SER A 321 -0.84 1.47 11.42
C SER A 321 -1.74 2.70 11.34
N HIS A 322 -1.15 3.87 11.57
CA HIS A 322 -1.91 5.08 11.83
C HIS A 322 -1.25 6.33 11.31
N HIS A 323 -2.03 7.39 11.06
CA HIS A 323 -1.50 8.67 10.55
C HIS A 323 -0.66 8.51 9.27
N ASN A 324 -1.06 7.62 8.38
CA ASN A 324 -0.50 7.45 7.04
C ASN A 324 -1.53 7.90 6.00
N THR A 325 -1.15 7.94 4.73
CA THR A 325 -2.17 7.98 3.66
C THR A 325 -3.03 6.71 3.74
N LEU A 326 -2.39 5.54 3.78
CA LEU A 326 -3.02 4.23 3.93
C LEU A 326 -2.52 3.52 5.20
N GLY A 327 -3.42 2.96 6.00
CA GLY A 327 -3.00 2.06 7.09
C GLY A 327 -2.39 0.76 6.53
N TYR A 328 -3.02 0.22 5.50
CA TYR A 328 -2.62 -0.97 4.76
C TYR A 328 -2.84 -0.72 3.27
N SER A 329 -1.91 -1.17 2.42
CA SER A 329 -2.07 -1.16 0.96
C SER A 329 -1.57 -2.47 0.36
N GLY A 330 -2.35 -3.13 -0.49
CA GLY A 330 -2.04 -4.45 -1.02
C GLY A 330 -2.39 -4.63 -2.48
N THR A 331 -1.68 -3.96 -3.39
CA THR A 331 -1.79 -4.25 -4.82
C THR A 331 -1.38 -5.68 -5.11
N ALA A 332 -2.25 -6.44 -5.78
CA ALA A 332 -2.08 -7.89 -5.94
C ALA A 332 -1.79 -8.59 -4.59
N GLY A 333 -2.36 -8.10 -3.48
CA GLY A 333 -2.16 -8.65 -2.14
C GLY A 333 -2.82 -10.01 -1.96
N ASN A 334 -2.35 -11.02 -2.70
CA ASN A 334 -2.97 -12.34 -2.76
C ASN A 334 -2.75 -13.11 -1.47
N SER A 335 -3.79 -13.82 -1.03
CA SER A 335 -3.68 -14.79 0.06
C SER A 335 -3.08 -14.18 1.34
N ILE A 336 -3.44 -12.95 1.67
CA ILE A 336 -2.96 -12.24 2.87
C ILE A 336 -3.95 -12.42 4.01
N HIS A 337 -3.45 -12.69 5.23
CA HIS A 337 -4.28 -12.76 6.43
C HIS A 337 -3.90 -11.67 7.42
N ALA A 338 -4.75 -10.65 7.55
CA ALA A 338 -4.53 -9.53 8.44
C ALA A 338 -5.58 -9.51 9.58
N HIS A 339 -5.14 -9.75 10.82
CA HIS A 339 -6.06 -9.86 11.94
C HIS A 339 -5.56 -9.25 13.25
N ASP A 340 -6.48 -8.87 14.13
CA ASP A 340 -6.17 -8.23 15.43
C ASP A 340 -5.29 -6.96 15.32
N ASN A 341 -5.41 -6.21 14.22
CA ASN A 341 -4.68 -4.96 14.00
C ASN A 341 -5.54 -3.73 14.27
N ASP A 342 -4.87 -2.60 14.50
CA ASP A 342 -5.49 -1.28 14.57
C ASP A 342 -5.08 -0.43 13.36
N PHE A 343 -6.04 -0.09 12.52
CA PHE A 343 -5.88 0.81 11.36
C PHE A 343 -6.67 2.10 11.60
N TYR A 344 -6.00 3.18 11.98
CA TYR A 344 -6.69 4.39 12.43
C TYR A 344 -6.01 5.72 12.15
N ASP A 345 -6.77 6.81 12.14
CA ASP A 345 -6.27 8.17 11.84
C ASP A 345 -5.49 8.27 10.52
N ASN A 346 -5.73 7.38 9.56
CA ASN A 346 -5.19 7.47 8.22
C ASN A 346 -6.11 8.33 7.33
N ALA A 347 -5.76 8.54 6.05
CA ALA A 347 -6.76 9.00 5.08
C ALA A 347 -7.74 7.86 4.74
N THR A 348 -7.22 6.66 4.53
CA THR A 348 -7.98 5.42 4.34
C THR A 348 -7.34 4.30 5.17
N GLY A 349 -8.16 3.45 5.80
CA GLY A 349 -7.67 2.41 6.71
C GLY A 349 -6.93 1.29 5.98
N ILE A 350 -7.65 0.54 5.15
CA ILE A 350 -7.16 -0.60 4.39
C ILE A 350 -7.50 -0.39 2.91
N SER A 351 -6.57 -0.69 2.02
CA SER A 351 -6.81 -0.75 0.57
C SER A 351 -6.16 -2.00 -0.02
N THR A 352 -6.89 -2.68 -0.90
CA THR A 352 -6.37 -3.72 -1.80
C THR A 352 -6.82 -3.37 -3.21
N ASP A 353 -6.03 -3.74 -4.21
CA ASP A 353 -6.39 -3.44 -5.59
C ASP A 353 -5.77 -4.39 -6.62
N SER A 354 -6.41 -4.39 -7.79
CA SER A 354 -5.90 -4.95 -9.04
C SER A 354 -5.55 -3.86 -10.06
N LEU A 355 -5.28 -2.62 -9.64
CA LEU A 355 -5.24 -1.45 -10.52
C LEU A 355 -3.91 -1.24 -11.24
N PHE A 356 -2.82 -1.84 -10.76
CA PHE A 356 -1.49 -1.50 -11.24
C PHE A 356 -0.86 -2.62 -12.09
N PRO A 357 -0.74 -2.43 -13.42
CA PRO A 357 -0.10 -3.39 -14.31
C PRO A 357 1.31 -3.80 -13.86
N GLY A 358 1.75 -4.99 -14.29
CA GLY A 358 3.11 -5.49 -14.02
C GLY A 358 3.33 -6.09 -12.62
N HIS A 359 2.38 -5.93 -11.70
CA HIS A 359 2.38 -6.66 -10.43
C HIS A 359 2.09 -8.15 -10.67
N PRO A 360 2.94 -9.08 -10.21
CA PRO A 360 2.66 -10.51 -10.35
C PRO A 360 1.49 -10.91 -9.45
N GLY A 361 0.68 -11.86 -9.93
CA GLY A 361 -0.49 -12.39 -9.20
C GLY A 361 -1.81 -11.65 -9.46
N LEU A 362 -1.88 -10.73 -10.44
CA LEU A 362 -3.17 -10.12 -10.78
C LEU A 362 -4.12 -11.11 -11.50
N PRO A 363 -5.44 -11.04 -11.25
CA PRO A 363 -6.12 -10.15 -10.30
C PRO A 363 -5.92 -10.56 -8.84
N GLN A 364 -6.06 -9.59 -7.93
CA GLN A 364 -5.90 -9.83 -6.50
C GLN A 364 -6.96 -10.82 -5.97
N ASP A 365 -6.53 -11.76 -5.12
CA ASP A 365 -7.44 -12.78 -4.57
C ASP A 365 -7.21 -13.17 -3.08
N HIS A 366 -8.24 -13.78 -2.48
CA HIS A 366 -8.23 -14.51 -1.20
C HIS A 366 -7.55 -13.77 -0.03
N ALA A 367 -7.66 -12.44 0.04
CA ALA A 367 -7.25 -11.71 1.23
C ALA A 367 -8.33 -11.81 2.32
N ARG A 368 -7.89 -11.90 3.58
CA ARG A 368 -8.78 -11.93 4.73
C ARG A 368 -8.38 -10.88 5.75
N TRP A 369 -9.33 -10.01 6.07
CA TRP A 369 -9.24 -9.04 7.16
C TRP A 369 -10.26 -9.41 8.24
N ASP A 370 -9.79 -9.89 9.38
CA ASP A 370 -10.68 -10.24 10.50
C ASP A 370 -10.26 -9.75 11.88
N HIS A 371 -11.23 -9.51 12.76
CA HIS A 371 -10.99 -9.04 14.14
C HIS A 371 -10.14 -7.75 14.24
N ASN A 372 -10.08 -6.94 13.17
CA ASN A 372 -9.37 -5.67 13.19
C ASN A 372 -10.25 -4.55 13.77
N ARG A 373 -9.60 -3.49 14.26
CA ARG A 373 -10.23 -2.22 14.58
C ARG A 373 -9.85 -1.20 13.50
N ILE A 374 -10.83 -0.81 12.69
CA ILE A 374 -10.65 0.07 11.53
C ILE A 374 -11.45 1.36 11.76
N TYR A 375 -10.79 2.44 12.19
CA TYR A 375 -11.52 3.58 12.71
C TYR A 375 -10.86 4.94 12.53
N ARG A 376 -11.67 6.00 12.48
CA ARG A 376 -11.19 7.39 12.37
C ARG A 376 -10.26 7.65 11.18
N ASN A 377 -10.39 6.90 10.09
CA ASN A 377 -9.57 7.11 8.91
C ASN A 377 -10.12 8.30 8.11
N ASN A 378 -9.96 9.52 8.66
CA ASN A 378 -10.54 10.77 8.15
C ASN A 378 -9.48 11.88 7.96
N GLU A 379 -8.19 11.60 8.19
CA GLU A 379 -7.16 12.62 8.07
C GLU A 379 -6.95 12.97 6.59
N ASN A 380 -7.26 14.22 6.23
CA ASN A 380 -7.11 14.70 4.87
C ASN A 380 -5.72 15.31 4.65
N TRP A 381 -4.75 14.46 4.31
CA TRP A 381 -3.38 14.90 4.06
C TRP A 381 -3.21 15.70 2.76
N TYR A 382 -4.08 15.46 1.76
CA TYR A 382 -4.09 16.19 0.48
C TYR A 382 -4.26 17.69 0.72
N THR A 383 -5.35 18.08 1.39
CA THR A 383 -5.63 19.49 1.69
C THR A 383 -4.67 20.09 2.71
N LYS A 384 -4.17 19.28 3.65
CA LYS A 384 -3.27 19.73 4.72
C LYS A 384 -1.86 20.04 4.23
N TYR A 385 -1.33 19.23 3.30
CA TYR A 385 0.09 19.27 2.92
C TYR A 385 0.38 19.37 1.43
N VAL A 386 -0.46 18.78 0.56
CA VAL A 386 -0.28 18.92 -0.90
C VAL A 386 -0.72 20.32 -1.33
N ASP A 387 -1.93 20.74 -0.96
CA ASP A 387 -2.50 22.04 -1.37
C ASP A 387 -1.77 23.24 -0.77
N THR A 388 -1.09 23.05 0.36
CA THR A 388 -0.31 24.10 1.03
C THR A 388 1.12 24.22 0.50
N GLY A 389 1.51 23.36 -0.47
CA GLY A 389 2.85 23.33 -1.05
C GLY A 389 3.92 22.79 -0.09
N VAL A 390 3.53 22.13 1.01
CA VAL A 390 4.49 21.46 1.90
C VAL A 390 5.14 20.29 1.16
N CYS A 391 4.36 19.53 0.40
CA CYS A 391 4.86 18.37 -0.34
C CYS A 391 5.73 18.73 -1.57
N ASP A 392 5.70 19.99 -2.02
CA ASP A 392 6.58 20.49 -3.09
C ASP A 392 8.01 20.78 -2.58
N LYS A 393 8.22 20.82 -1.25
CA LYS A 393 9.55 21.05 -0.67
C LYS A 393 10.44 19.82 -0.85
N PRO A 394 11.78 19.99 -0.80
CA PRO A 394 12.70 18.86 -0.65
C PRO A 394 12.28 17.96 0.53
N MET A 395 12.38 16.63 0.37
CA MET A 395 11.88 15.65 1.36
C MET A 395 12.37 15.95 2.80
N ALA A 396 13.63 16.34 2.95
CA ALA A 396 14.24 16.70 4.24
C ALA A 396 13.55 17.89 4.94
N ASP A 397 12.89 18.77 4.19
CA ASP A 397 12.24 20.00 4.66
C ASP A 397 10.71 19.86 4.81
N ARG A 398 10.13 18.71 4.42
CA ARG A 398 8.68 18.46 4.51
C ARG A 398 8.20 18.26 5.95
N GLY A 399 9.10 17.83 6.86
CA GLY A 399 8.80 17.70 8.29
C GLY A 399 8.10 16.40 8.69
N TYR A 400 8.33 15.28 7.97
CA TYR A 400 7.71 13.97 8.25
C TYR A 400 7.76 13.53 9.72
N ILE A 401 8.90 13.69 10.40
CA ILE A 401 9.04 13.31 11.82
C ILE A 401 8.11 14.10 12.75
N ASN A 402 7.64 15.27 12.29
CA ASN A 402 6.72 16.14 13.02
C ASN A 402 5.25 15.95 12.57
N GLY A 403 4.94 14.93 11.77
CA GLY A 403 3.57 14.55 11.41
C GLY A 403 3.11 14.93 10.01
N THR A 404 4.00 15.43 9.15
CA THR A 404 3.67 15.61 7.73
C THR A 404 3.51 14.28 7.03
N VAL A 405 2.50 14.19 6.16
CA VAL A 405 2.23 13.07 5.26
C VAL A 405 1.99 13.64 3.87
N CYS A 406 2.62 13.09 2.84
CA CYS A 406 2.48 13.58 1.47
C CYS A 406 1.96 12.47 0.56
N PRO A 407 0.62 12.34 0.40
CA PRO A 407 -0.01 11.29 -0.40
C PRO A 407 0.58 11.13 -1.80
N VAL A 408 1.05 9.94 -2.12
CA VAL A 408 1.51 9.57 -3.47
C VAL A 408 0.48 8.76 -4.27
N VAL A 409 -0.59 8.28 -3.62
CA VAL A 409 -1.62 7.42 -4.21
C VAL A 409 -3.02 8.05 -4.14
N PRO A 410 -3.94 7.71 -5.08
CA PRO A 410 -5.33 8.15 -5.04
C PRO A 410 -6.20 7.27 -4.14
N VAL A 411 -6.57 7.75 -2.95
CA VAL A 411 -7.46 7.00 -2.05
C VAL A 411 -8.60 7.85 -1.48
N PRO A 412 -9.78 7.25 -1.23
CA PRO A 412 -10.93 7.97 -0.70
C PRO A 412 -10.74 8.28 0.79
N VAL A 413 -10.51 9.55 1.10
CA VAL A 413 -10.45 10.05 2.49
C VAL A 413 -11.77 9.73 3.20
N GLY A 414 -11.69 9.17 4.41
CA GLY A 414 -12.86 8.82 5.20
C GLY A 414 -13.30 7.38 5.10
N THR A 415 -12.53 6.51 4.44
CA THR A 415 -12.92 5.14 4.14
C THR A 415 -12.18 4.16 5.06
N GLY A 416 -12.91 3.22 5.66
CA GLY A 416 -12.33 2.18 6.50
C GLY A 416 -11.56 1.14 5.69
N LEU A 417 -12.23 0.47 4.75
CA LEU A 417 -11.64 -0.57 3.90
C LEU A 417 -12.07 -0.39 2.44
N LEU A 418 -11.12 -0.47 1.50
CA LEU A 418 -11.32 -0.38 0.06
C LEU A 418 -10.87 -1.69 -0.62
N ILE A 419 -11.75 -2.30 -1.41
CA ILE A 419 -11.46 -3.40 -2.34
C ILE A 419 -11.68 -2.90 -3.77
N ALA A 420 -10.59 -2.69 -4.50
CA ALA A 420 -10.64 -2.26 -5.90
C ALA A 420 -10.29 -3.45 -6.82
N GLY A 421 -11.29 -4.26 -7.15
CA GLY A 421 -11.12 -5.40 -8.06
C GLY A 421 -10.42 -6.62 -7.43
N GLY A 422 -10.70 -6.92 -6.16
CA GLY A 422 -10.29 -8.16 -5.50
C GLY A 422 -11.33 -9.28 -5.66
N ASN A 423 -10.92 -10.54 -5.54
CA ASN A 423 -11.78 -11.71 -5.64
C ASN A 423 -11.65 -12.62 -4.41
N TYR A 424 -12.74 -13.28 -4.01
CA TYR A 424 -12.76 -14.22 -2.89
C TYR A 424 -12.24 -13.62 -1.57
N ASP A 425 -12.30 -12.30 -1.42
CA ASP A 425 -11.84 -11.62 -0.22
C ASP A 425 -12.85 -11.77 0.92
N SER A 426 -12.34 -11.85 2.15
CA SER A 426 -13.13 -11.89 3.37
C SER A 426 -12.90 -10.64 4.21
N THR A 427 -13.94 -9.84 4.40
CA THR A 427 -13.98 -8.79 5.42
C THR A 427 -14.91 -9.26 6.54
N ASP A 428 -14.37 -9.89 7.59
CA ASP A 428 -15.19 -10.55 8.60
C ASP A 428 -14.88 -10.20 10.05
N HIS A 429 -15.89 -10.12 10.92
CA HIS A 429 -15.73 -9.93 12.36
C HIS A 429 -14.90 -8.69 12.78
N ASN A 430 -14.86 -7.64 11.97
CA ASN A 430 -14.14 -6.40 12.28
C ASN A 430 -15.00 -5.41 13.07
N TRP A 431 -14.35 -4.49 13.78
CA TRP A 431 -14.97 -3.26 14.28
C TRP A 431 -14.61 -2.11 13.34
N ILE A 432 -15.59 -1.64 12.56
CA ILE A 432 -15.41 -0.59 11.54
C ILE A 432 -16.25 0.61 11.93
N TYR A 433 -15.64 1.68 12.45
CA TYR A 433 -16.40 2.79 13.06
C TYR A 433 -15.72 4.15 12.91
N ASP A 434 -16.48 5.24 12.99
CA ASP A 434 -16.01 6.62 12.84
C ASP A 434 -15.23 6.87 11.53
N ASN A 435 -15.53 6.13 10.44
CA ASN A 435 -15.03 6.42 9.09
C ASN A 435 -16.11 7.22 8.34
N TRP A 436 -15.85 8.49 8.10
CA TRP A 436 -16.88 9.48 7.78
C TRP A 436 -17.41 9.41 6.35
N ARG A 437 -16.68 8.77 5.44
CA ARG A 437 -17.16 8.50 4.09
C ARG A 437 -17.83 7.13 4.05
N PHE A 438 -17.06 6.06 4.15
CA PHE A 438 -17.55 4.69 4.02
C PHE A 438 -16.91 3.78 5.08
N GLY A 439 -17.69 2.85 5.62
CA GLY A 439 -17.17 1.72 6.39
C GLY A 439 -16.32 0.85 5.49
N THR A 440 -16.94 0.30 4.45
CA THR A 440 -16.22 -0.35 3.33
C THR A 440 -16.65 0.21 1.98
N MET A 441 -15.75 0.11 1.00
CA MET A 441 -15.96 0.48 -0.39
C MET A 441 -15.46 -0.68 -1.27
N GLN A 442 -16.29 -1.17 -2.19
CA GLN A 442 -15.90 -2.20 -3.16
C GLN A 442 -16.30 -1.79 -4.58
N PHE A 443 -15.41 -1.98 -5.55
CA PHE A 443 -15.74 -1.84 -6.97
C PHE A 443 -14.90 -2.74 -7.88
N TRP A 444 -15.40 -2.94 -9.08
CA TRP A 444 -14.79 -3.63 -10.20
C TRP A 444 -13.67 -2.84 -10.86
N VAL A 445 -12.62 -3.57 -11.28
CA VAL A 445 -11.52 -3.02 -12.08
C VAL A 445 -11.48 -3.71 -13.45
N PRO A 446 -11.74 -2.97 -14.55
CA PRO A 446 -11.68 -3.50 -15.90
C PRO A 446 -10.29 -3.98 -16.28
N SER A 447 -10.21 -5.10 -17.02
CA SER A 447 -8.93 -5.62 -17.52
C SER A 447 -8.08 -4.61 -18.32
N PRO A 448 -8.63 -3.69 -19.15
CA PRO A 448 -7.80 -2.69 -19.82
C PRO A 448 -7.06 -1.71 -18.89
N LEU A 449 -7.56 -1.44 -17.68
CA LEU A 449 -6.81 -0.62 -16.71
C LEU A 449 -5.61 -1.36 -16.12
N ARG A 450 -5.56 -2.68 -16.32
CA ARG A 450 -4.52 -3.60 -15.83
C ARG A 450 -3.55 -4.01 -16.96
N ASP A 451 -3.59 -3.32 -18.09
CA ASP A 451 -2.94 -3.69 -19.37
C ASP A 451 -3.27 -5.10 -19.86
N GLU A 452 -4.48 -5.57 -19.56
CA GLU A 452 -5.01 -6.86 -20.01
C GLU A 452 -6.15 -6.65 -21.00
N TYR A 453 -5.88 -6.95 -22.27
CA TYR A 453 -6.77 -6.67 -23.40
C TYR A 453 -7.56 -7.89 -23.87
N ASP A 454 -7.45 -9.04 -23.19
CA ASP A 454 -8.37 -10.17 -23.40
C ASP A 454 -9.80 -9.76 -22.98
N PRO A 455 -10.77 -9.69 -23.93
CA PRO A 455 -12.13 -9.27 -23.61
C PRO A 455 -12.86 -10.23 -22.67
N THR A 456 -12.39 -11.48 -22.52
CA THR A 456 -12.98 -12.44 -21.58
C THR A 456 -12.65 -12.10 -20.12
N LYS A 457 -11.62 -11.28 -19.90
CA LYS A 457 -11.20 -10.80 -18.58
C LYS A 457 -11.82 -9.46 -18.19
N LEU A 458 -12.74 -8.93 -18.99
CA LEU A 458 -13.29 -7.60 -18.71
C LEU A 458 -13.91 -7.54 -17.30
N TYR A 459 -14.63 -8.58 -16.86
CA TYR A 459 -15.32 -8.65 -15.56
C TYR A 459 -14.75 -9.77 -14.67
N ASP A 460 -13.43 -9.98 -14.68
CA ASP A 460 -12.75 -11.02 -13.90
C ASP A 460 -12.32 -10.56 -12.49
N THR A 461 -12.83 -9.41 -12.02
CA THR A 461 -12.53 -8.84 -10.69
C THR A 461 -13.81 -8.52 -9.92
N SER A 462 -13.71 -8.26 -8.61
CA SER A 462 -14.84 -7.92 -7.73
C SER A 462 -15.86 -9.07 -7.59
N ASN A 463 -15.41 -10.32 -7.63
CA ASN A 463 -16.28 -11.50 -7.52
C ASN A 463 -16.05 -12.27 -6.21
N HIS A 464 -17.10 -12.88 -5.68
CA HIS A 464 -17.06 -13.82 -4.54
C HIS A 464 -16.53 -13.22 -3.22
N ASN A 465 -16.57 -11.89 -3.07
CA ASN A 465 -16.15 -11.23 -1.85
C ASN A 465 -17.24 -11.32 -0.77
N HIS A 466 -16.86 -11.66 0.44
CA HIS A 466 -17.78 -11.82 1.56
C HIS A 466 -17.51 -10.75 2.63
N SER A 467 -18.57 -10.03 3.02
CA SER A 467 -18.54 -9.14 4.18
C SER A 467 -19.45 -9.66 5.27
N VAL A 468 -18.89 -10.25 6.33
CA VAL A 468 -19.68 -11.04 7.28
C VAL A 468 -19.41 -10.69 8.75
N GLY A 469 -20.46 -10.53 9.55
CA GLY A 469 -20.32 -10.45 11.01
C GLY A 469 -19.60 -9.20 11.53
N ASN A 470 -19.47 -8.15 10.70
CA ASN A 470 -18.81 -6.91 11.11
C ASN A 470 -19.68 -6.06 12.05
N GLN A 471 -19.02 -5.30 12.90
CA GLN A 471 -19.61 -4.32 13.82
C GLN A 471 -19.46 -2.93 13.21
N MET A 472 -20.50 -2.46 12.50
CA MET A 472 -20.46 -1.22 11.73
C MET A 472 -20.91 -0.02 12.58
N GLY A 473 -20.05 1.00 12.67
CA GLY A 473 -20.27 2.19 13.46
C GLY A 473 -20.31 1.94 14.98
N LEU A 474 -19.81 0.80 15.44
CA LEU A 474 -19.81 0.40 16.84
C LEU A 474 -18.38 0.17 17.32
N THR A 475 -18.02 0.80 18.45
CA THR A 475 -16.77 0.49 19.14
C THR A 475 -16.82 -0.90 19.78
N PRO A 476 -15.68 -1.50 20.16
CA PRO A 476 -15.66 -2.76 20.93
C PRO A 476 -16.45 -2.72 22.25
N SER A 477 -16.66 -1.52 22.81
CA SER A 477 -17.47 -1.33 24.03
C SER A 477 -18.99 -1.23 23.76
N GLY A 478 -19.41 -1.26 22.50
CA GLY A 478 -20.79 -1.05 22.08
C GLY A 478 -21.20 0.42 21.95
N ALA A 479 -20.30 1.37 22.22
CA ALA A 479 -20.57 2.79 21.98
C ALA A 479 -20.74 3.07 20.48
N LYS A 480 -21.72 3.91 20.14
CA LYS A 480 -22.00 4.33 18.76
C LYS A 480 -20.99 5.38 18.30
N GLN A 481 -20.33 5.10 17.19
CA GLN A 481 -19.48 6.02 16.43
C GLN A 481 -19.72 5.75 14.94
N HIS A 482 -20.72 6.40 14.38
CA HIS A 482 -21.24 6.13 13.05
C HIS A 482 -20.17 6.21 11.95
N ASN A 483 -20.25 5.30 10.98
CA ASN A 483 -19.68 5.54 9.66
C ASN A 483 -20.61 6.47 8.86
N GLY A 484 -20.11 7.02 7.74
CA GLY A 484 -20.95 7.75 6.78
C GLY A 484 -22.01 6.84 6.16
N LEU A 485 -21.56 5.93 5.30
CA LEU A 485 -22.29 4.75 4.85
C LEU A 485 -21.57 3.50 5.38
N ASP A 486 -22.26 2.44 5.75
CA ASP A 486 -21.58 1.21 6.19
C ASP A 486 -20.95 0.48 5.00
N PHE A 487 -21.70 0.31 3.91
CA PHE A 487 -21.27 -0.41 2.71
C PHE A 487 -21.48 0.40 1.43
N TRP A 488 -20.41 0.70 0.71
CA TRP A 488 -20.48 1.24 -0.65
C TRP A 488 -20.06 0.16 -1.65
N TRP A 489 -20.89 -0.08 -2.65
CA TRP A 489 -20.62 -1.02 -3.75
C TRP A 489 -21.10 -0.42 -5.08
N ASP A 490 -20.38 -0.71 -6.16
CA ASP A 490 -20.73 -0.33 -7.54
C ASP A 490 -21.81 -1.23 -8.18
N ASP A 491 -22.29 -2.23 -7.43
CA ASP A 491 -23.21 -3.28 -7.85
C ASP A 491 -22.61 -4.27 -8.88
N GLU A 492 -21.28 -4.27 -9.11
CA GLU A 492 -20.62 -5.20 -10.02
C GLU A 492 -20.12 -6.45 -9.30
N GLY A 493 -20.37 -7.60 -9.92
CA GLY A 493 -19.74 -8.88 -9.61
C GLY A 493 -20.75 -9.98 -9.33
N VAL A 494 -20.26 -11.22 -9.36
CA VAL A 494 -21.00 -12.42 -8.98
C VAL A 494 -20.51 -12.97 -7.65
N GLY A 495 -21.40 -13.58 -6.86
CA GLY A 495 -21.00 -14.25 -5.63
C GLY A 495 -20.70 -13.35 -4.44
N ASN A 496 -20.77 -12.02 -4.58
CA ASN A 496 -20.56 -11.12 -3.44
C ASN A 496 -21.74 -11.22 -2.48
N CYS A 497 -21.48 -11.22 -1.17
CA CYS A 497 -22.55 -11.29 -0.17
C CYS A 497 -22.21 -10.51 1.10
N TRP A 498 -23.27 -10.05 1.78
CA TRP A 498 -23.21 -9.29 3.03
C TRP A 498 -24.16 -9.92 4.04
N GLU A 499 -23.62 -10.52 5.10
CA GLU A 499 -24.40 -11.28 6.07
C GLU A 499 -24.01 -10.98 7.51
N ASP A 500 -24.98 -11.07 8.43
CA ASP A 500 -24.77 -10.95 9.87
C ASP A 500 -24.03 -9.68 10.35
N ASN A 501 -23.90 -8.66 9.48
CA ASN A 501 -23.34 -7.38 9.83
C ASN A 501 -24.33 -6.62 10.72
N THR A 502 -23.80 -6.04 11.79
CA THR A 502 -24.58 -5.18 12.69
C THR A 502 -24.24 -3.73 12.43
N SER A 503 -25.16 -2.81 12.73
CA SER A 503 -24.91 -1.39 12.60
C SER A 503 -25.38 -0.61 13.81
N SER A 504 -24.63 0.45 14.14
CA SER A 504 -25.02 1.51 15.07
C SER A 504 -26.36 2.19 14.74
N ARG A 505 -26.83 2.03 13.49
CA ARG A 505 -28.13 2.51 12.98
C ARG A 505 -29.25 1.46 13.07
N GLY A 506 -28.96 0.27 13.62
CA GLY A 506 -29.90 -0.86 13.72
C GLY A 506 -29.75 -1.84 12.57
N THR A 507 -29.93 -1.37 11.33
CA THR A 507 -29.60 -2.12 10.11
C THR A 507 -28.40 -1.48 9.43
N PRO A 508 -27.52 -2.27 8.77
CA PRO A 508 -26.49 -1.71 7.91
C PRO A 508 -27.06 -0.72 6.90
N THR A 509 -26.28 0.29 6.59
CA THR A 509 -26.61 1.28 5.56
C THR A 509 -25.75 1.06 4.33
N ASP A 510 -26.37 1.12 3.16
CA ASP A 510 -25.71 0.83 1.90
C ASP A 510 -26.26 1.70 0.74
N ASN A 511 -25.62 1.56 -0.41
CA ASN A 511 -26.02 2.20 -1.66
C ASN A 511 -26.52 1.17 -2.71
N PHE A 512 -26.87 -0.05 -2.31
CA PHE A 512 -27.13 -1.14 -3.24
C PHE A 512 -28.38 -0.86 -4.07
N LEU A 513 -28.32 -1.13 -5.37
CA LEU A 513 -29.50 -1.02 -6.23
C LEU A 513 -30.45 -2.21 -6.04
N VAL A 514 -29.88 -3.39 -5.80
CA VAL A 514 -30.58 -4.64 -5.54
C VAL A 514 -29.84 -5.37 -4.44
N ASP A 515 -30.56 -5.73 -3.39
CA ASP A 515 -30.00 -6.54 -2.30
C ASP A 515 -29.51 -7.89 -2.87
N PRO A 516 -28.24 -8.26 -2.65
CA PRO A 516 -27.70 -9.55 -3.10
C PRO A 516 -28.35 -10.70 -2.32
N ALA A 517 -28.31 -11.90 -2.91
CA ALA A 517 -28.75 -13.10 -2.22
C ALA A 517 -27.79 -13.47 -1.06
N SER A 518 -28.20 -14.43 -0.24
CA SER A 518 -27.33 -15.01 0.78
C SER A 518 -26.07 -15.61 0.14
N CYS A 519 -24.98 -15.73 0.89
CA CYS A 519 -23.76 -16.41 0.44
C CYS A 519 -24.08 -17.85 0.04
N ALA A 520 -24.95 -18.53 0.80
CA ALA A 520 -25.38 -19.90 0.54
C ALA A 520 -26.23 -20.06 -0.73
N ASP A 521 -26.95 -19.01 -1.14
CA ASP A 521 -27.75 -18.96 -2.36
C ASP A 521 -26.96 -18.40 -3.57
N GLY A 522 -25.66 -18.12 -3.39
CA GLY A 522 -24.75 -17.72 -4.46
C GLY A 522 -24.53 -16.21 -4.62
N GLY A 523 -24.98 -15.37 -3.68
CA GLY A 523 -24.63 -13.96 -3.60
C GLY A 523 -25.16 -13.08 -4.75
N SER A 524 -24.39 -12.06 -5.11
CA SER A 524 -24.68 -11.14 -6.22
C SER A 524 -24.67 -11.83 -7.58
N VAL A 525 -25.38 -11.28 -8.56
CA VAL A 525 -25.47 -11.81 -9.93
C VAL A 525 -25.45 -10.70 -10.98
N GLN A 526 -24.80 -9.58 -10.68
CA GLN A 526 -24.89 -8.36 -11.48
C GLN A 526 -23.58 -8.09 -12.21
N SER A 527 -23.58 -8.31 -13.53
CA SER A 527 -22.47 -7.95 -14.41
C SER A 527 -23.00 -7.62 -15.82
N PRO A 528 -22.73 -6.42 -16.38
CA PRO A 528 -21.99 -5.32 -15.76
C PRO A 528 -22.76 -4.65 -14.62
N GLY A 529 -22.02 -3.96 -13.74
CA GLY A 529 -22.53 -3.13 -12.66
C GLY A 529 -23.21 -1.83 -13.14
N ALA A 530 -23.46 -0.92 -12.20
CA ALA A 530 -24.16 0.33 -12.48
C ALA A 530 -23.21 1.42 -12.98
N ALA A 531 -23.15 1.65 -14.30
CA ALA A 531 -22.23 2.61 -14.94
C ALA A 531 -22.17 4.04 -14.34
N VAL A 532 -23.23 4.49 -13.66
CA VAL A 532 -23.24 5.80 -12.96
C VAL A 532 -22.33 5.83 -11.73
N LYS A 533 -22.08 4.68 -11.09
CA LYS A 533 -21.21 4.54 -9.93
C LYS A 533 -19.73 4.43 -10.35
N ASP A 534 -19.45 3.93 -11.54
CA ASP A 534 -18.08 3.71 -12.04
C ASP A 534 -17.35 5.00 -12.45
N ALA A 535 -18.10 6.01 -12.92
CA ALA A 535 -17.51 7.22 -13.50
C ALA A 535 -16.63 8.02 -12.50
N GLY A 536 -16.91 7.93 -11.21
CA GLY A 536 -16.20 8.70 -10.18
C GLY A 536 -14.77 8.20 -9.90
N PHE A 537 -14.56 6.88 -9.87
CA PHE A 537 -13.24 6.33 -9.52
C PHE A 537 -12.23 6.46 -10.67
N LEU A 538 -12.69 6.33 -11.93
CA LEU A 538 -11.84 6.48 -13.12
C LEU A 538 -11.20 7.87 -13.21
N SER A 539 -11.90 8.91 -12.74
CA SER A 539 -11.31 10.24 -12.62
C SER A 539 -10.29 10.29 -11.48
N CYS A 540 -10.63 9.73 -10.32
CA CYS A 540 -9.76 9.73 -9.16
C CYS A 540 -8.43 8.98 -9.39
N SER A 541 -8.41 7.94 -10.22
CA SER A 541 -7.19 7.18 -10.53
C SER A 541 -6.14 8.00 -11.29
N GLN A 542 -6.51 9.17 -11.83
CA GLN A 542 -5.60 10.09 -12.53
C GLN A 542 -4.80 10.99 -11.60
N TYR A 543 -4.87 10.77 -10.27
CA TYR A 543 -4.20 11.61 -9.30
C TYR A 543 -2.70 11.72 -9.59
N ASP A 544 -2.22 12.96 -9.58
CA ASP A 544 -0.81 13.29 -9.67
C ASP A 544 -0.54 14.45 -8.71
N ARG A 545 0.20 14.16 -7.64
CA ARG A 545 0.58 15.15 -6.62
C ARG A 545 1.32 16.36 -7.21
N SER A 546 2.11 16.16 -8.26
CA SER A 546 3.00 17.16 -8.85
C SER A 546 2.27 18.04 -9.86
N ASP A 547 1.24 17.53 -10.52
CA ASP A 547 0.47 18.28 -11.51
C ASP A 547 -0.58 19.20 -10.85
N PRO A 548 -0.63 20.51 -11.20
CA PRO A 548 -1.63 21.44 -10.65
C PRO A 548 -3.10 21.09 -10.94
N THR A 549 -3.37 20.40 -12.04
CA THR A 549 -4.70 19.94 -12.44
C THR A 549 -5.00 18.59 -11.81
N PHE A 550 -4.08 17.63 -11.95
CA PHE A 550 -4.31 16.25 -11.54
C PHE A 550 -4.04 15.98 -10.06
N ARG A 551 -3.55 16.96 -9.28
CA ARG A 551 -3.63 16.89 -7.81
C ARG A 551 -5.07 16.89 -7.29
N HIS A 552 -6.01 17.41 -8.10
CA HIS A 552 -7.47 17.35 -7.89
C HIS A 552 -8.15 17.04 -9.23
N PRO A 553 -8.14 15.77 -9.68
CA PRO A 553 -8.73 15.38 -10.95
C PRO A 553 -10.19 15.83 -11.05
N PRO A 554 -10.62 16.45 -12.15
CA PRO A 554 -11.99 16.94 -12.29
C PRO A 554 -13.03 15.82 -12.09
N ALA A 555 -14.06 16.10 -11.28
CA ALA A 555 -15.10 15.14 -10.89
C ALA A 555 -14.65 14.01 -9.94
N CYS A 556 -13.41 14.03 -9.43
CA CYS A 556 -13.01 13.22 -8.30
C CYS A 556 -13.40 13.89 -6.98
N SER A 557 -14.04 13.15 -6.06
CA SER A 557 -14.38 13.64 -4.72
C SER A 557 -13.63 12.89 -3.59
N TRP A 558 -12.71 11.98 -3.93
CA TRP A 558 -11.98 11.16 -2.95
C TRP A 558 -11.09 12.00 -2.02
N PHE A 559 -10.59 13.13 -2.50
CA PHE A 559 -9.67 14.01 -1.76
C PHE A 559 -10.38 15.09 -0.96
N ASP A 560 -11.72 15.14 -1.02
CA ASP A 560 -12.53 16.00 -0.17
C ASP A 560 -12.65 15.44 1.24
N SER A 561 -12.67 16.33 2.23
CA SER A 561 -12.97 15.95 3.62
C SER A 561 -14.46 15.58 3.74
N PRO A 562 -14.80 14.32 4.06
CA PRO A 562 -16.19 13.95 4.28
C PRO A 562 -16.75 14.64 5.54
N SER A 563 -18.06 14.86 5.56
CA SER A 563 -18.74 15.38 6.75
C SER A 563 -18.80 14.33 7.85
N ARG A 564 -18.54 14.72 9.09
CA ARG A 564 -18.75 13.85 10.24
C ARG A 564 -20.22 13.38 10.30
N PRO A 565 -20.48 12.06 10.37
CA PRO A 565 -21.83 11.53 10.47
C PRO A 565 -22.51 11.98 11.77
N THR A 566 -23.82 12.23 11.69
CA THR A 566 -24.67 12.56 12.85
C THR A 566 -25.66 11.43 13.12
N ASP A 567 -26.27 11.45 14.30
CA ASP A 567 -27.32 10.51 14.69
C ASP A 567 -28.51 10.56 13.70
N ASP A 568 -28.81 11.75 13.18
CA ASP A 568 -29.92 12.02 12.26
C ASP A 568 -29.61 11.73 10.78
N ALA A 569 -28.34 11.46 10.43
CA ALA A 569 -27.93 11.14 9.06
C ALA A 569 -28.43 9.73 8.67
N GLY A 570 -29.74 9.61 8.40
CA GLY A 570 -30.28 8.50 7.61
C GLY A 570 -29.69 8.53 6.20
N THR A 571 -29.59 7.35 5.59
CA THR A 571 -29.06 7.03 4.26
C THR A 571 -28.89 8.25 3.34
N PRO A 572 -27.67 8.58 2.87
CA PRO A 572 -27.50 9.58 1.83
C PRO A 572 -28.44 9.22 0.68
N ALA A 573 -29.25 10.17 0.23
CA ALA A 573 -30.12 9.96 -0.91
C ALA A 573 -29.30 9.38 -2.06
N GLY A 574 -29.85 8.34 -2.71
CA GLY A 574 -29.29 7.73 -3.91
C GLY A 574 -28.94 8.75 -5.00
N PRO A 575 -28.31 8.31 -6.09
CA PRO A 575 -27.44 9.12 -6.94
C PRO A 575 -28.08 10.48 -7.29
N LEU A 576 -27.33 11.54 -6.96
CA LEU A 576 -27.47 12.93 -7.40
C LEU A 576 -28.70 13.18 -8.29
N THR A 577 -29.81 13.60 -7.69
CA THR A 577 -30.72 14.46 -8.44
C THR A 577 -29.93 15.71 -8.80
N LEU A 578 -29.68 15.91 -10.09
CA LEU A 578 -29.20 17.18 -10.65
C LEU A 578 -30.20 18.27 -10.26
N SER A 579 -30.04 18.84 -9.07
CA SER A 579 -30.77 20.02 -8.62
C SER A 579 -30.07 21.21 -9.26
N ALA A 580 -30.54 21.59 -10.45
CA ALA A 580 -30.31 22.91 -10.98
C ALA A 580 -31.04 23.91 -10.09
N ASP A 581 -30.37 24.46 -9.08
CA ASP A 581 -30.77 25.71 -8.46
C ASP A 581 -29.57 26.38 -7.79
N HIS A 582 -29.12 27.46 -8.42
CA HIS A 582 -28.20 28.44 -7.85
C HIS A 582 -29.01 29.71 -7.61
N PRO A 583 -29.20 30.18 -6.36
CA PRO A 583 -29.78 31.49 -6.12
C PRO A 583 -28.69 32.57 -6.21
N ASP A 584 -29.10 33.74 -6.68
CA ASP A 584 -28.38 35.02 -6.75
C ASP A 584 -27.35 35.25 -7.87
N ALA A 585 -27.86 35.78 -8.99
CA ALA A 585 -27.21 36.90 -9.66
C ALA A 585 -28.25 37.91 -10.18
N ARG A 586 -28.11 39.15 -9.71
CA ARG A 586 -28.98 40.30 -10.01
C ARG A 586 -29.01 40.63 -11.51
N ARG A 587 -30.22 40.92 -12.03
CA ARG A 587 -30.44 41.63 -13.31
C ARG A 587 -29.92 43.08 -13.24
N PRO A 588 -29.46 43.66 -14.37
CA PRO A 588 -30.36 44.38 -15.30
C PRO A 588 -30.13 43.94 -16.76
N GLY A 589 -31.13 43.70 -17.60
CA GLY A 589 -32.02 44.70 -18.20
C GLY A 589 -31.55 45.00 -19.65
N GLY A 590 -32.27 44.50 -20.65
CA GLY A 590 -32.07 44.86 -22.07
C GLY A 590 -32.52 43.79 -23.06
N ASP A 591 -33.60 44.08 -23.79
CA ASP A 591 -34.24 43.23 -24.82
C ASP A 591 -33.43 43.07 -26.13
N VAL A 592 -33.86 42.07 -26.92
CA VAL A 592 -34.07 42.07 -28.40
C VAL A 592 -33.28 41.01 -29.23
N LEU A 593 -34.06 40.09 -29.82
CA LEU A 593 -33.94 39.31 -31.09
C LEU A 593 -33.00 38.07 -31.22
N GLY A 594 -33.64 36.89 -31.26
CA GLY A 594 -33.75 36.01 -32.44
C GLY A 594 -32.49 35.36 -33.03
N GLY A 595 -32.42 34.03 -32.99
CA GLY A 595 -31.55 33.26 -33.88
C GLY A 595 -31.28 31.83 -33.40
N ALA A 596 -31.94 30.85 -34.02
CA ALA A 596 -31.54 29.46 -33.94
C ALA A 596 -30.14 29.28 -34.56
N ASN A 597 -29.24 28.55 -33.93
CA ASN A 597 -28.13 27.88 -34.60
C ASN A 597 -27.66 26.66 -33.82
N LEU A 598 -27.72 25.51 -34.49
CA LEU A 598 -26.90 24.33 -34.21
C LEU A 598 -25.43 24.74 -34.27
N LEU A 599 -24.62 24.29 -33.32
CA LEU A 599 -23.17 24.28 -33.46
C LEU A 599 -22.61 22.90 -33.08
N THR A 600 -22.14 22.28 -34.16
CA THR A 600 -21.31 21.10 -34.34
C THR A 600 -20.06 21.13 -33.47
N PHE A 601 -19.75 20.03 -32.77
CA PHE A 601 -18.44 19.82 -32.15
C PHE A 601 -17.41 19.44 -33.22
N GLY A 602 -16.38 20.28 -33.35
CA GLY A 602 -15.22 20.05 -34.21
C GLY A 602 -14.15 19.24 -33.48
N VAL A 603 -13.73 18.15 -34.11
CA VAL A 603 -12.52 17.38 -33.78
C VAL A 603 -11.30 18.21 -34.15
N GLY A 604 -10.46 18.53 -33.17
CA GLY A 604 -9.17 19.18 -33.35
C GLY A 604 -8.04 18.18 -33.18
N VAL A 605 -7.35 17.90 -34.28
CA VAL A 605 -6.10 17.13 -34.40
C VAL A 605 -4.91 18.04 -34.03
N LEU A 606 -3.77 17.41 -33.68
CA LEU A 606 -2.37 17.90 -33.62
C LEU A 606 -1.86 18.12 -32.18
N ALA A 607 -0.67 17.71 -31.78
CA ALA A 607 0.48 17.06 -32.43
C ALA A 607 1.36 16.43 -31.34
#